data_AF-A0A432H9N3-F1
#
_entry.id   AF-A0A432H9N3-F1
#
_cell.length_a   1.000
_cell.length_b   1.000
_cell.length_c   1.000
_cell.angle_alpha   90.00
_cell.angle_beta   90.00
_cell.angle_gamma   90.00
#
_symmetry.space_group_name_H-M   'P 1'
#
loop_
_entity.id
_entity.type
_entity.pdbx_description
1 polymer ?
#
loop_
_entity_poly.entity_id
_entity_poly.type
_entity_poly.pdbx_seq_one_letter_code
_entity_poly.pdbx_strand_id
1 'polypeptide(L)'
;MSLLSIFLMDEPIQIEPIRRLPHIRDLVTDVSWNYEINQHIRPLKPKPREADGTYRMQQKDIERIQEFHKCIECFLCQNVCHVMRDQQVKEFAGPCFLIRIASLAMHPLDTLNRLKELKDVFGIGYCNITICCTEVCPEDIAITDNAIIPLKERVAGAFYDPLAWLWRSLTSVSK
;
A
#
# COMPACT_ATOMS: atom_id res chain seq x y z
N MET A 1 -20.83 11.22 4.17
CA MET A 1 -21.82 10.59 5.10
C MET A 1 -21.03 9.86 6.17
N SER A 2 -20.99 10.35 7.41
CA SER A 2 -20.37 9.60 8.50
C SER A 2 -21.22 8.36 8.79
N LEU A 3 -20.62 7.17 8.89
CA LEU A 3 -21.30 5.86 9.11
C LEU A 3 -22.37 5.87 10.22
N LEU A 4 -22.29 6.79 11.20
CA LEU A 4 -23.30 7.02 12.23
C LEU A 4 -24.69 7.40 11.69
N SER A 5 -24.81 7.93 10.46
CA SER A 5 -26.11 8.29 9.88
C SER A 5 -26.92 7.11 9.33
N ILE A 6 -26.38 5.89 9.39
CA ILE A 6 -27.02 4.65 8.89
C ILE A 6 -27.72 3.90 10.04
N PHE A 7 -27.42 4.24 11.29
CA PHE A 7 -28.04 3.60 12.46
C PHE A 7 -29.43 4.21 12.72
N LEU A 8 -30.43 3.35 12.88
CA LEU A 8 -31.71 3.73 13.47
C LEU A 8 -31.43 4.18 14.90
N MET A 9 -31.78 5.43 15.24
CA MET A 9 -31.43 6.04 16.54
C MET A 9 -32.02 5.30 17.76
N ASP A 10 -32.94 4.36 17.53
CA ASP A 10 -33.63 3.59 18.55
C ASP A 10 -32.99 2.20 18.83
N GLU A 11 -31.93 1.82 18.10
CA GLU A 11 -31.22 0.55 18.31
C GLU A 11 -29.86 0.76 19.02
N PRO A 12 -29.45 -0.17 19.90
CA PRO A 12 -28.14 -0.10 20.56
C PRO A 12 -27.00 -0.24 19.55
N ILE A 13 -26.04 0.71 19.58
CA ILE A 13 -24.84 0.64 18.75
C ILE A 13 -23.84 -0.35 19.37
N GLN A 14 -23.57 -1.43 18.66
CA GLN A 14 -22.54 -2.40 19.04
C GLN A 14 -21.15 -1.89 18.61
N ILE A 15 -20.22 -1.84 19.57
CA ILE A 15 -18.84 -1.41 19.34
C ILE A 15 -17.91 -2.58 19.69
N GLU A 16 -17.06 -2.95 18.74
CA GLU A 16 -16.11 -4.05 18.86
C GLU A 16 -14.69 -3.63 18.45
N PRO A 17 -13.65 -4.28 18.98
CA PRO A 17 -12.27 -4.05 18.55
C PRO A 17 -12.04 -4.46 17.09
N ILE A 18 -10.92 -4.03 16.52
CA ILE A 18 -10.48 -4.45 15.18
C ILE A 18 -10.31 -5.97 15.13
N ARG A 19 -11.16 -6.64 14.34
CA ARG A 19 -11.24 -8.11 14.25
C ARG A 19 -9.99 -8.76 13.65
N ARG A 20 -9.26 -8.04 12.78
CA ARG A 20 -8.04 -8.59 12.15
C ARG A 20 -6.87 -8.70 13.11
N LEU A 21 -6.82 -7.89 14.16
CA LEU A 21 -5.68 -7.80 15.05
C LEU A 21 -5.91 -8.63 16.32
N PRO A 22 -4.87 -9.22 16.93
CA PRO A 22 -5.03 -9.92 18.20
C PRO A 22 -5.61 -9.01 19.28
N HIS A 23 -6.59 -9.51 20.03
CA HIS A 23 -7.22 -8.75 21.12
C HIS A 23 -6.33 -8.73 22.35
N ILE A 24 -6.22 -7.57 23.01
CA ILE A 24 -5.49 -7.42 24.28
C ILE A 24 -6.50 -7.25 25.42
N ARG A 25 -7.28 -6.15 25.40
CA ARG A 25 -8.27 -5.82 26.43
C ARG A 25 -9.22 -4.75 25.90
N ASP A 26 -10.51 -4.83 26.24
CA ASP A 26 -11.53 -3.86 25.84
C ASP A 26 -11.58 -3.65 24.31
N LEU A 27 -11.32 -2.43 23.83
CA LEU A 27 -11.22 -2.10 22.40
C LEU A 27 -9.77 -2.07 21.89
N VAL A 28 -8.80 -2.46 22.73
CA VAL A 28 -7.37 -2.40 22.41
C VAL A 28 -6.92 -3.70 21.75
N THR A 29 -6.24 -3.57 20.62
CA THR A 29 -5.67 -4.69 19.84
C THR A 29 -4.17 -4.54 19.66
N ASP A 30 -3.48 -5.66 19.48
CA ASP A 30 -2.04 -5.72 19.23
C ASP A 30 -1.71 -5.34 17.78
N VAL A 31 -0.89 -4.31 17.61
CA VAL A 31 -0.39 -3.80 16.32
C VAL A 31 1.10 -4.11 16.10
N SER A 32 1.72 -4.98 16.92
CA SER A 32 3.16 -5.27 16.85
C SER A 32 3.58 -5.78 15.46
N TRP A 33 2.79 -6.67 14.86
CA TRP A 33 3.03 -7.15 13.49
C TRP A 33 3.09 -6.01 12.46
N ASN A 34 2.25 -4.98 12.63
CA ASN A 34 2.27 -3.81 11.75
C ASN A 34 3.59 -3.05 11.86
N TYR A 35 4.11 -2.86 13.07
CA TYR A 35 5.42 -2.25 13.27
C TYR A 35 6.55 -3.10 12.67
N GLU A 36 6.50 -4.42 12.81
CA GLU A 36 7.47 -5.34 12.22
C GLU A 36 7.51 -5.21 10.69
N ILE A 37 6.35 -5.24 10.02
CA ILE A 37 6.28 -5.08 8.57
C ILE A 37 6.79 -3.70 8.13
N ASN A 38 6.45 -2.64 8.86
CA ASN A 38 6.90 -1.29 8.52
C ASN A 38 8.43 -1.16 8.58
N GLN A 39 9.09 -1.84 9.53
CA GLN A 39 10.56 -1.85 9.62
C GLN A 39 11.24 -2.50 8.40
N HIS A 40 10.57 -3.41 7.70
CA HIS A 40 11.09 -4.02 6.48
C HIS A 40 11.00 -3.08 5.26
N ILE A 41 10.22 -2.00 5.35
CA ILE A 41 10.09 -1.03 4.26
C ILE A 41 11.32 -0.12 4.27
N ARG A 42 12.20 -0.32 3.29
CA ARG A 42 13.40 0.52 3.12
C ARG A 42 13.01 2.01 3.01
N PRO A 43 13.73 2.94 3.66
CA PRO A 43 13.45 4.36 3.55
C PRO A 43 13.67 4.87 2.11
N LEU A 44 13.21 6.09 1.84
CA LEU A 44 13.47 6.79 0.58
C LEU A 44 14.98 6.92 0.34
N LYS A 45 15.47 6.57 -0.86
CA LYS A 45 16.84 6.86 -1.26
C LYS A 45 16.82 7.93 -2.34
N PRO A 46 16.91 9.22 -1.98
CA PRO A 46 16.82 10.29 -2.95
C PRO A 46 18.01 10.25 -3.92
N LYS A 47 17.79 10.67 -5.17
CA LYS A 47 18.86 10.97 -6.13
C LYS A 47 19.83 12.04 -5.55
N PRO A 48 21.03 12.22 -6.14
CA PRO A 48 21.89 13.34 -5.76
C PRO A 48 21.18 14.68 -5.92
N ARG A 49 21.54 15.65 -5.08
CA ARG A 49 21.05 17.03 -5.19
C ARG A 49 21.56 17.67 -6.48
N GLU A 50 20.81 18.66 -6.95
CA GLU A 50 21.25 19.48 -8.08
C GLU A 50 22.50 20.31 -7.69
N ALA A 51 23.16 20.95 -8.67
CA ALA A 51 24.38 21.74 -8.42
C ALA A 51 24.19 22.89 -7.42
N ASP A 52 22.96 23.39 -7.27
CA ASP A 52 22.57 24.41 -6.28
C ASP A 52 22.32 23.85 -4.86
N GLY A 53 22.50 22.54 -4.67
CA GLY A 53 22.28 21.86 -3.39
C GLY A 53 20.82 21.58 -3.06
N THR A 54 19.88 21.79 -3.98
CA THR A 54 18.44 21.59 -3.78
C THR A 54 17.91 20.32 -4.44
N TYR A 55 16.66 19.97 -4.09
CA TYR A 55 15.85 18.99 -4.82
C TYR A 55 14.76 19.72 -5.60
N ARG A 56 14.57 19.34 -6.86
CA ARG A 56 13.45 19.82 -7.69
C ARG A 56 12.52 18.68 -8.03
N MET A 57 11.23 18.91 -7.86
CA MET A 57 10.13 18.02 -8.20
C MET A 57 9.02 18.86 -8.83
N GLN A 58 8.32 18.33 -9.84
CA GLN A 58 7.15 19.01 -10.39
C GLN A 58 5.92 18.62 -9.58
N GLN A 59 4.98 19.54 -9.40
CA GLN A 59 3.74 19.27 -8.65
C GLN A 59 3.01 18.03 -9.20
N LYS A 60 2.95 17.88 -10.53
CA LYS A 60 2.35 16.72 -11.20
C LYS A 60 2.99 15.38 -10.83
N ASP A 61 4.28 15.38 -10.49
CA ASP A 61 5.02 14.16 -10.14
C ASP A 61 4.77 13.76 -8.68
N ILE A 62 4.27 14.68 -7.86
CA ILE A 62 4.03 14.46 -6.42
C ILE A 62 2.54 14.44 -6.03
N GLU A 63 1.64 14.89 -6.90
CA GLU A 63 0.21 14.99 -6.62
C GLU A 63 -0.39 13.65 -6.15
N ARG A 64 -0.02 12.55 -6.82
CA ARG A 64 -0.46 11.21 -6.44
C ARG A 64 0.12 10.75 -5.09
N ILE A 65 1.42 10.99 -4.83
CA ILE A 65 2.02 10.55 -3.55
C ILE A 65 1.57 11.39 -2.36
N GLN A 66 1.17 12.65 -2.58
CA GLN A 66 0.59 13.51 -1.55
C GLN A 66 -0.70 12.92 -0.99
N GLU A 67 -1.50 12.28 -1.83
CA GLU A 67 -2.67 11.51 -1.40
C GLU A 67 -2.28 10.39 -0.43
N PHE A 68 -1.24 9.62 -0.76
CA PHE A 68 -0.78 8.49 0.06
C PHE A 68 -0.23 8.91 1.42
N HIS A 69 0.29 10.13 1.54
CA HIS A 69 0.78 10.69 2.80
C HIS A 69 -0.33 11.04 3.79
N LYS A 70 -1.60 11.07 3.36
CA LYS A 70 -2.73 11.22 4.28
C LYS A 70 -2.96 10.00 5.16
N CYS A 71 -2.35 8.85 4.84
CA CYS A 71 -2.54 7.63 5.63
C CYS A 71 -2.12 7.84 7.09
N ILE A 72 -3.08 7.69 8.01
CA ILE A 72 -2.87 7.83 9.46
C ILE A 72 -2.57 6.49 10.16
N GLU A 73 -2.29 5.43 9.38
CA GLU A 73 -2.01 4.08 9.90
C GLU A 73 -3.08 3.53 10.88
N CYS A 74 -4.37 3.84 10.65
CA CYS A 74 -5.48 3.36 11.50
C CYS A 74 -5.83 1.88 11.30
N PHE A 75 -5.27 1.23 10.28
CA PHE A 75 -5.45 -0.19 9.94
C PHE A 75 -6.88 -0.66 9.59
N LEU A 76 -7.86 0.24 9.46
CA LEU A 76 -9.23 -0.11 9.04
C LEU A 76 -9.27 -0.83 7.69
N CYS A 77 -8.42 -0.40 6.75
CA CYS A 77 -8.26 -1.03 5.44
C CYS A 77 -7.81 -2.50 5.54
N GLN A 78 -7.01 -2.87 6.54
CA GLN A 78 -6.58 -4.25 6.78
C GLN A 78 -7.67 -5.07 7.47
N ASN A 79 -8.47 -4.44 8.34
CA ASN A 79 -9.57 -5.09 9.03
C ASN A 79 -10.64 -5.64 8.07
N VAL A 80 -10.96 -4.88 7.02
CA VAL A 80 -11.97 -5.27 6.02
C VAL A 80 -11.44 -6.17 4.90
N CYS A 81 -10.12 -6.26 4.76
CA CYS A 81 -9.51 -7.00 3.68
C CYS A 81 -9.72 -8.51 3.85
N HIS A 82 -10.53 -9.12 2.98
CA HIS A 82 -10.83 -10.56 2.98
C HIS A 82 -9.58 -11.45 2.96
N VAL A 83 -8.54 -11.06 2.22
CA VAL A 83 -7.27 -11.81 2.15
C VAL A 83 -6.56 -11.84 3.51
N MET A 84 -6.61 -10.73 4.24
CA MET A 84 -5.96 -10.64 5.54
C MET A 84 -6.80 -11.28 6.63
N ARG A 85 -8.11 -11.04 6.62
CA ARG A 85 -9.04 -11.48 7.67
C ARG A 85 -9.38 -12.97 7.55
N ASP A 86 -9.73 -13.42 6.35
CA ASP A 86 -10.35 -14.74 6.15
C ASP A 86 -9.32 -15.78 5.67
N GLN A 87 -8.37 -15.38 4.81
CA GLN A 87 -7.33 -16.28 4.29
C GLN A 87 -6.05 -16.29 5.14
N GLN A 88 -5.84 -15.27 5.98
CA GLN A 88 -4.70 -15.13 6.91
C GLN A 88 -3.32 -15.34 6.26
N VAL A 89 -3.15 -14.86 5.02
CA VAL A 89 -1.88 -14.95 4.29
C VAL A 89 -0.84 -14.06 4.99
N LYS A 90 0.21 -14.67 5.55
CA LYS A 90 1.23 -13.97 6.37
C LYS A 90 2.19 -13.14 5.52
N GLU A 91 2.38 -13.55 4.27
CA GLU A 91 3.24 -12.92 3.28
C GLU A 91 2.61 -11.64 2.69
N PHE A 92 1.31 -11.42 2.91
CA PHE A 92 0.62 -10.25 2.41
C PHE A 92 0.70 -9.09 3.42
N ALA A 93 1.47 -8.06 3.08
CA ALA A 93 1.62 -6.87 3.93
C ALA A 93 0.30 -6.10 4.10
N GLY A 94 -0.59 -6.16 3.11
CA GLY A 94 -1.89 -5.51 3.18
C GLY A 94 -1.91 -4.05 2.73
N PRO A 95 -3.13 -3.47 2.59
CA PRO A 95 -3.33 -2.18 1.94
C PRO A 95 -2.57 -1.02 2.59
N CYS A 96 -2.50 -0.94 3.92
CA CYS A 96 -1.79 0.13 4.62
C CYS A 96 -0.31 0.22 4.18
N PHE A 97 0.39 -0.92 4.18
CA PHE A 97 1.80 -0.97 3.80
C PHE A 97 2.01 -0.90 2.29
N LEU A 98 1.07 -1.36 1.47
CA LEU A 98 1.14 -1.14 0.03
C LEU A 98 1.01 0.35 -0.34
N ILE A 99 0.22 1.15 0.39
CA ILE A 99 0.19 2.62 0.23
C ILE A 99 1.53 3.22 0.65
N ARG A 100 2.07 2.79 1.80
CA ARG A 100 3.38 3.24 2.26
C ARG A 100 4.46 2.95 1.21
N ILE A 101 4.47 1.77 0.61
CA ILE A 101 5.41 1.42 -0.45
C ILE A 101 5.11 2.20 -1.74
N ALA A 102 3.84 2.42 -2.10
CA ALA A 102 3.46 3.25 -3.24
C ALA A 102 4.00 4.68 -3.12
N SER A 103 3.89 5.28 -1.93
CA SER A 103 4.43 6.62 -1.64
C SER A 103 5.93 6.72 -1.91
N LEU A 104 6.68 5.64 -1.71
CA LEU A 104 8.12 5.57 -1.95
C LEU A 104 8.44 5.20 -3.40
N ALA A 105 7.82 4.13 -3.91
CA ALA A 105 8.09 3.58 -5.23
C ALA A 105 7.67 4.50 -6.38
N MET A 106 6.74 5.43 -6.13
CA MET A 106 6.30 6.45 -7.08
C MET A 106 6.92 7.82 -6.78
N HIS A 107 7.75 7.95 -5.74
CA HIS A 107 8.39 9.21 -5.41
C HIS A 107 9.41 9.60 -6.48
N PRO A 108 9.36 10.82 -7.07
CA PRO A 108 10.22 11.20 -8.19
C PRO A 108 11.72 11.25 -7.84
N LEU A 109 12.05 11.37 -6.55
CA LEU A 109 13.43 11.32 -6.06
C LEU A 109 13.92 9.90 -5.74
N ASP A 110 13.06 8.89 -5.58
CA ASP A 110 13.53 7.58 -5.13
C ASP A 110 14.34 6.88 -6.22
N THR A 111 15.51 6.36 -5.83
CA THR A 111 16.40 5.62 -6.72
C THR A 111 16.32 4.11 -6.52
N LEU A 112 15.57 3.64 -5.52
CA LEU A 112 15.43 2.21 -5.25
C LEU A 112 14.40 1.56 -6.16
N ASN A 113 14.79 0.44 -6.79
CA ASN A 113 13.84 -0.49 -7.34
C ASN A 113 13.27 -1.38 -6.22
N ARG A 114 11.96 -1.28 -6.00
CA ARG A 114 11.21 -2.00 -4.96
C ARG A 114 10.35 -3.12 -5.51
N LEU A 115 10.30 -3.32 -6.82
CA LEU A 115 9.35 -4.24 -7.46
C LEU A 115 9.57 -5.70 -7.04
N LYS A 116 10.83 -6.11 -6.87
CA LYS A 116 11.15 -7.47 -6.41
C LYS A 116 10.67 -7.70 -4.97
N GLU A 117 10.95 -6.78 -4.05
CA GLU A 117 10.46 -6.86 -2.67
C GLU A 117 8.93 -6.83 -2.61
N LEU A 118 8.31 -6.02 -3.47
CA LEU A 118 6.86 -5.94 -3.56
C LEU A 118 6.21 -7.29 -3.92
N LYS A 119 6.86 -8.03 -4.82
CA LYS A 119 6.46 -9.37 -5.23
C LYS A 119 6.77 -10.42 -4.16
N ASP A 120 8.04 -10.49 -3.74
CA ASP A 120 8.57 -11.63 -2.98
C ASP A 120 8.39 -11.47 -1.46
N VAL A 121 8.37 -10.23 -0.95
CA VAL A 121 8.35 -9.94 0.50
C VAL A 121 6.99 -9.39 0.95
N PHE A 122 6.42 -8.44 0.21
CA PHE A 122 5.17 -7.77 0.60
C PHE A 122 3.92 -8.41 0.00
N GLY A 123 4.08 -9.42 -0.84
CA GLY A 123 3.00 -10.27 -1.32
C GLY A 123 1.95 -9.55 -2.14
N ILE A 124 2.32 -8.54 -2.95
CA ILE A 124 1.33 -7.76 -3.71
C ILE A 124 0.41 -8.60 -4.60
N GLY A 125 0.89 -9.78 -5.04
CA GLY A 125 0.11 -10.73 -5.84
C GLY A 125 -1.21 -11.16 -5.18
N TYR A 126 -1.25 -11.22 -3.84
CA TYR A 126 -2.42 -11.69 -3.08
C TYR A 126 -3.60 -10.72 -3.08
N CYS A 127 -3.43 -9.45 -3.44
CA CYS A 127 -4.54 -8.50 -3.44
C CYS A 127 -5.54 -8.82 -4.56
N ASN A 128 -6.78 -9.17 -4.21
CA ASN A 128 -7.83 -9.49 -5.19
C ASN A 128 -8.57 -8.27 -5.75
N ILE A 129 -8.17 -7.04 -5.40
CA ILE A 129 -8.75 -5.79 -5.95
C ILE A 129 -10.26 -5.72 -5.68
N THR A 130 -10.69 -6.07 -4.46
CA THR A 130 -12.11 -6.04 -4.07
C THR A 130 -12.60 -4.66 -3.61
N ILE A 131 -11.74 -3.64 -3.67
CA ILE A 131 -12.01 -2.21 -3.35
C ILE A 131 -12.41 -1.90 -1.89
N CYS A 132 -12.75 -2.91 -1.08
CA CYS A 132 -13.14 -2.77 0.34
C CYS A 132 -12.23 -1.86 1.18
N CYS A 133 -10.92 -1.84 0.91
CA CYS A 133 -9.98 -0.99 1.62
C CYS A 133 -10.18 0.50 1.34
N THR A 134 -10.49 0.87 0.10
CA THR A 134 -10.78 2.26 -0.31
C THR A 134 -12.06 2.74 0.38
N GLU A 135 -13.11 1.91 0.40
CA GLU A 135 -14.44 2.30 0.92
C GLU A 135 -14.44 2.65 2.41
N VAL A 136 -13.53 2.07 3.19
CA VAL A 136 -13.45 2.30 4.65
C VAL A 136 -12.36 3.28 5.06
N CYS A 137 -11.62 3.85 4.11
CA CYS A 137 -10.54 4.77 4.44
C CYS A 137 -11.14 6.09 4.96
N PRO A 138 -10.85 6.50 6.22
CA PRO A 138 -11.39 7.75 6.75
C PRO A 138 -10.77 9.00 6.14
N GLU A 139 -9.66 8.85 5.43
CA GLU A 139 -8.90 9.93 4.78
C GLU A 139 -9.19 10.02 3.26
N ASP A 140 -10.21 9.28 2.80
CA ASP A 140 -10.65 9.23 1.40
C ASP A 140 -9.52 8.96 0.40
N ILE A 141 -8.58 8.09 0.78
CA ILE A 141 -7.47 7.67 -0.09
C ILE A 141 -8.01 6.64 -1.08
N ALA A 142 -7.77 6.84 -2.37
CA ALA A 142 -8.03 5.88 -3.44
C ALA A 142 -6.98 4.74 -3.42
N ILE A 143 -6.98 3.97 -2.33
CA ILE A 143 -5.98 2.91 -2.02
C ILE A 143 -5.84 1.94 -3.19
N THR A 144 -6.97 1.46 -3.71
CA THR A 144 -6.98 0.46 -4.77
C THR A 144 -6.49 1.03 -6.10
N ASP A 145 -7.12 2.11 -6.55
CA ASP A 145 -6.95 2.64 -7.92
C ASP A 145 -5.65 3.42 -8.11
N ASN A 146 -5.27 4.23 -7.13
CA ASN A 146 -4.09 5.08 -7.25
C ASN A 146 -2.81 4.40 -6.74
N ALA A 147 -2.90 3.51 -5.74
CA ALA A 147 -1.73 2.81 -5.18
C ALA A 147 -1.61 1.36 -5.64
N ILE A 148 -2.54 0.48 -5.29
CA ILE A 148 -2.34 -0.97 -5.43
C ILE A 148 -2.35 -1.43 -6.89
N ILE A 149 -3.30 -0.95 -7.71
CA ILE A 149 -3.38 -1.32 -9.14
C ILE A 149 -2.10 -0.91 -9.88
N PRO A 150 -1.61 0.35 -9.82
CA PRO A 150 -0.39 0.74 -10.51
C PRO A 150 0.85 -0.01 -10.02
N LEU A 151 0.91 -0.34 -8.74
CA LEU A 151 1.96 -1.20 -8.20
C LEU A 151 1.89 -2.63 -8.77
N LYS A 152 0.69 -3.21 -8.86
CA LYS A 152 0.46 -4.52 -9.48
C LYS A 152 0.85 -4.52 -10.95
N GLU A 153 0.45 -3.51 -11.71
CA GLU A 153 0.81 -3.36 -13.14
C GLU A 153 2.32 -3.29 -13.34
N ARG A 154 3.04 -2.53 -12.50
CA ARG A 154 4.51 -2.47 -12.56
C ARG A 154 5.17 -3.81 -12.26
N VAL A 155 4.64 -4.58 -11.30
CA VAL A 155 5.14 -5.93 -10.99
C VAL A 155 4.80 -6.91 -12.11
N ALA A 156 3.57 -6.86 -12.65
CA ALA A 156 3.14 -7.67 -13.79
C ALA A 156 4.03 -7.43 -15.01
N GLY A 157 4.22 -6.17 -15.41
CA GLY A 157 5.09 -5.81 -16.53
C GLY A 157 6.57 -6.14 -16.31
N ALA A 158 7.05 -6.08 -15.06
CA ALA A 158 8.44 -6.41 -14.76
C ALA A 158 8.73 -7.92 -14.83
N PHE A 159 7.83 -8.76 -14.30
CA PHE A 159 8.10 -10.18 -14.02
C PHE A 159 7.25 -11.19 -14.79
N TYR A 160 6.11 -10.78 -15.37
CA TYR A 160 5.12 -11.68 -15.96
C TYR A 160 4.77 -11.35 -17.42
N ASP A 161 5.32 -10.28 -18.00
CA ASP A 161 5.14 -9.94 -19.41
C ASP A 161 6.18 -10.66 -20.29
N PRO A 162 5.78 -11.71 -21.05
CA PRO A 162 6.70 -12.49 -21.88
C PRO A 162 7.23 -11.70 -23.08
N LEU A 163 6.45 -10.76 -23.62
CA LEU A 163 6.88 -9.93 -24.76
C LEU A 163 7.93 -8.93 -24.31
N ALA A 164 7.71 -8.27 -23.16
CA ALA A 164 8.70 -7.37 -22.59
C ALA A 164 9.98 -8.12 -22.18
N TRP A 165 9.87 -9.33 -21.65
CA TRP A 165 11.03 -10.18 -21.35
C TRP A 165 11.81 -10.55 -22.62
N LEU A 166 11.12 -11.02 -23.66
CA LEU A 166 11.73 -11.37 -24.95
C LEU A 166 12.43 -10.16 -25.58
N TRP A 167 11.77 -9.01 -25.57
CA TRP A 167 12.32 -7.74 -26.07
C TRP A 167 13.56 -7.30 -25.29
N ARG A 168 13.53 -7.35 -23.95
CA ARG A 168 14.70 -7.04 -23.11
C ARG A 168 15.86 -8.01 -23.37
N SER A 169 15.56 -9.29 -23.58
CA SER A 169 16.57 -10.30 -23.92
C SER A 169 17.24 -9.99 -25.26
N LEU A 170 16.44 -9.70 -26.30
CA LEU A 170 16.95 -9.36 -27.64
C LEU A 170 17.74 -8.03 -27.67
N THR A 171 17.29 -7.02 -26.92
CA THR A 171 17.98 -5.71 -26.86
C THR A 171 19.18 -5.70 -25.92
N SER A 172 19.20 -6.54 -24.88
CA SER A 172 20.35 -6.76 -24.00
C SER A 172 21.51 -7.47 -24.68
N VAL A 173 21.25 -8.27 -25.71
CA VAL A 173 22.28 -8.98 -26.51
C VAL A 173 22.95 -8.05 -27.53
N SER A 174 22.40 -6.85 -27.76
CA SER A 174 22.95 -5.86 -28.72
C SER A 174 23.93 -4.87 -28.10
N LYS A 175 24.49 -5.15 -26.91
CA LYS A 175 25.53 -4.33 -26.26
C LYS A 175 26.69 -5.17 -25.79
#